data_AF-A0AAD7Z268-F1
#
_entry.id   AF-A0AAD7Z268-F1
#
_cell.length_a   1.000
_cell.length_b   1.000
_cell.length_c   1.000
_cell.angle_alpha   90.00
_cell.angle_beta   90.00
_cell.angle_gamma   90.00
#
_symmetry.space_group_name_H-M   'P 1'
#
loop_
_entity.id
_entity.type
_entity.pdbx_description
1 polymer ?
#
loop_
_entity_poly.entity_id
_entity_poly.type
_entity_poly.pdbx_seq_one_letter_code
_entity_poly.pdbx_strand_id
1 'polypeptide(L)'
;MTTESLFMCFLLCAFCVGAVRVGKDSCDVDLLVVYKLHVETHWSREVFPKQYPEWRPPAQWSRLVGRSHNSSYSLFRVGRTANDGLKMFSETGQTDGLVERGQGEDGVFDQFNGPSIPTGEGHSETQFFVNGNHTKVSVAMRIVPSPDWFVGLDSLQLCRTGYWVDSLSIQARPLDAGTDSGFTFTAPNWPTEPRQKISYITSQNPSHPANSFYYPEQQELPAIVTFRFYKIKLYQLSKNVNLPLGNNHVLAHNDLVIARQDDISNDVVPSIVRDHQQSRRAGKSKRRPVPCRVTEWSSWSACSVSCGIGEASRSRRVMKLSRRGGRPCPSLAETKWCGEHTDCPQRFFKW
;
A
#
# COMPACT_ATOMS: atom_id res chain seq x y z
N MET A 1 64.52 3.72 51.78
CA MET A 1 63.28 4.52 51.91
C MET A 1 63.11 5.26 50.59
N THR A 2 62.13 5.06 49.72
CA THR A 2 60.92 4.23 49.63
C THR A 2 60.55 4.27 48.14
N THR A 3 60.53 3.13 47.44
CA THR A 3 60.02 3.05 46.06
C THR A 3 58.57 2.60 46.12
N GLU A 4 57.64 3.47 45.70
CA GLU A 4 56.21 3.19 45.70
C GLU A 4 55.82 2.22 44.57
N SER A 5 55.01 1.23 44.94
CA SER A 5 54.44 0.22 44.06
C SER A 5 53.19 0.75 43.36
N LEU A 6 53.25 0.88 42.03
CA LEU A 6 52.07 1.07 41.17
C LEU A 6 51.60 -0.28 40.65
N PHE A 7 50.58 -0.85 41.31
CA PHE A 7 49.86 -2.04 40.87
C PHE A 7 48.86 -1.62 39.79
N MET A 8 49.24 -1.70 38.51
CA MET A 8 48.34 -1.42 37.39
C MET A 8 47.49 -2.66 37.10
N CYS A 9 46.24 -2.63 37.56
CA CYS A 9 45.23 -3.65 37.28
C CYS A 9 44.79 -3.52 35.81
N PHE A 10 45.30 -4.38 34.92
CA PHE A 10 44.79 -4.50 33.55
C PHE A 10 43.47 -5.28 33.57
N LEU A 11 42.37 -4.53 33.61
CA LEU A 11 41.03 -5.01 33.28
C LEU A 11 41.03 -5.55 31.84
N LEU A 12 40.86 -6.87 31.70
CA LEU A 12 40.53 -7.54 30.45
C LEU A 12 39.18 -7.00 29.96
N CYS A 13 39.23 -6.01 29.07
CA CYS A 13 38.07 -5.55 28.33
C CYS A 13 37.73 -6.63 27.32
N ALA A 14 36.79 -7.51 27.68
CA ALA A 14 36.17 -8.43 26.76
C ALA A 14 35.43 -7.61 25.69
N PHE A 15 36.06 -7.42 24.54
CA PHE A 15 35.40 -6.91 23.35
C PHE A 15 34.29 -7.90 22.97
N CYS A 16 33.05 -7.56 23.33
CA CYS A 16 31.88 -8.11 22.68
C CYS A 16 31.95 -7.70 21.21
N VAL A 17 32.50 -8.55 20.36
CA VAL A 17 32.31 -8.48 18.91
C VAL A 17 30.82 -8.76 18.69
N GLY A 18 30.02 -7.70 18.70
CA GLY A 18 28.65 -7.77 18.24
C GLY A 18 28.66 -8.34 16.84
N ALA A 19 27.92 -9.42 16.62
CA ALA A 19 27.77 -10.01 15.30
C ALA A 19 27.28 -8.92 14.33
N VAL A 20 28.17 -8.44 13.45
CA VAL A 20 27.80 -7.60 12.31
C VAL A 20 26.89 -8.48 11.46
N ARG A 21 25.58 -8.22 11.51
CA ARG A 21 24.63 -8.87 10.62
C ARG A 21 24.95 -8.41 9.21
N VAL A 22 25.62 -9.26 8.44
CA VAL A 22 25.78 -9.08 6.99
C VAL A 22 24.38 -9.01 6.41
N GLY A 23 23.98 -7.82 5.95
CA GLY A 23 22.68 -7.62 5.32
C GLY A 23 22.56 -8.51 4.09
N LYS A 24 21.41 -9.16 3.92
CA LYS A 24 21.09 -9.90 2.69
C LYS A 24 20.95 -8.84 1.59
N ASP A 25 21.70 -8.96 0.49
CA ASP A 25 21.72 -7.96 -0.60
C ASP A 25 20.33 -7.71 -1.23
N SER A 26 19.39 -8.64 -1.04
CA SER A 26 18.03 -8.56 -1.58
C SER A 26 16.96 -8.93 -0.54
N CYS A 27 15.81 -8.27 -0.67
CA CYS A 27 14.59 -8.61 0.07
C CYS A 27 14.10 -10.00 -0.34
N ASP A 28 13.69 -10.80 0.65
CA ASP A 28 13.29 -12.17 0.39
C ASP A 28 11.98 -12.22 -0.43
N VAL A 29 12.08 -12.78 -1.64
CA VAL A 29 10.97 -12.86 -2.60
C VAL A 29 9.88 -13.83 -2.17
N ASP A 30 10.20 -14.77 -1.29
CA ASP A 30 9.26 -15.75 -0.76
C ASP A 30 8.49 -15.20 0.47
N LEU A 31 8.66 -13.91 0.80
CA LEU A 31 7.93 -13.26 1.89
C LEU A 31 6.81 -12.36 1.40
N LEU A 32 5.64 -12.51 2.02
CA LEU A 32 4.51 -11.59 1.93
C LEU A 32 4.39 -10.83 3.26
N VAL A 33 4.38 -9.52 3.22
CA VAL A 33 4.31 -8.66 4.42
C VAL A 33 3.06 -7.79 4.36
N VAL A 34 2.37 -7.69 5.49
CA VAL A 34 1.17 -6.88 5.66
C VAL A 34 1.54 -5.64 6.46
N TYR A 35 1.23 -4.47 5.92
CA TYR A 35 1.38 -3.19 6.61
C TYR A 35 0.02 -2.57 6.88
N LYS A 36 -0.10 -1.90 8.03
CA LYS A 36 -1.14 -0.91 8.30
C LYS A 36 -0.59 0.47 7.99
N LEU A 37 -1.31 1.23 7.19
CA LEU A 37 -1.10 2.65 6.99
C LEU A 37 -2.11 3.42 7.82
N HIS A 38 -1.62 4.22 8.76
CA HIS A 38 -2.39 5.21 9.50
C HIS A 38 -1.99 6.60 9.00
N VAL A 39 -2.97 7.35 8.51
CA VAL A 39 -2.80 8.72 8.04
C VAL A 39 -3.44 9.65 9.05
N GLU A 40 -2.68 10.66 9.47
CA GLU A 40 -3.10 11.68 10.41
C GLU A 40 -2.98 13.04 9.70
N THR A 41 -4.07 13.80 9.65
CA THR A 41 -4.15 15.09 8.94
C THR A 41 -4.19 16.24 9.93
N HIS A 42 -3.44 17.30 9.62
CA HIS A 42 -3.14 18.44 10.49
C HIS A 42 -3.51 19.76 9.83
N TRP A 43 -4.49 19.75 8.92
CA TRP A 43 -4.94 20.96 8.23
C TRP A 43 -6.02 21.63 9.06
N SER A 44 -5.61 22.50 9.99
CA SER A 44 -6.50 23.26 10.86
C SER A 44 -6.45 24.76 10.60
N ARG A 45 -7.44 25.49 11.12
CA ARG A 45 -7.47 26.95 11.07
C ARG A 45 -6.34 27.56 11.89
N GLU A 46 -5.92 26.90 12.96
CA GLU A 46 -4.87 27.38 13.86
C GLU A 46 -3.49 27.27 13.21
N VAL A 47 -3.23 26.16 12.52
CA VAL A 47 -1.93 25.90 11.87
C VAL A 47 -1.86 26.55 10.49
N PHE A 48 -2.96 26.54 9.74
CA PHE A 48 -3.07 27.11 8.40
C PHE A 48 -4.22 28.14 8.31
N PRO A 49 -4.09 29.31 8.97
CA PRO A 49 -5.19 30.28 9.10
C PRO A 49 -5.59 30.99 7.81
N LYS A 50 -4.68 31.05 6.83
CA LYS A 50 -4.87 31.83 5.61
C LYS A 50 -5.90 31.15 4.72
N GLN A 51 -7.04 31.82 4.51
CA GLN A 51 -8.12 31.35 3.63
C GLN A 51 -8.63 29.94 3.97
N TYR A 52 -8.52 29.51 5.23
CA TYR A 52 -8.96 28.18 5.65
C TYR A 52 -10.43 27.94 5.23
N PRO A 53 -10.73 26.94 4.37
CA PRO A 53 -12.08 26.72 3.85
C PRO A 53 -13.04 26.22 4.93
N GLU A 54 -14.05 27.02 5.28
CA GLU A 54 -15.06 26.61 6.27
C GLU A 54 -16.36 26.11 5.64
N TRP A 55 -16.69 26.57 4.44
CA TRP A 55 -17.99 26.32 3.83
C TRP A 55 -17.88 26.16 2.31
N ARG A 56 -18.68 25.23 1.78
CA ARG A 56 -18.92 24.98 0.35
C ARG A 56 -17.66 24.79 -0.52
N PRO A 57 -16.92 23.68 -0.36
CA PRO A 57 -16.95 22.73 0.76
C PRO A 57 -16.02 23.17 1.91
N PRO A 58 -16.23 22.66 3.14
CA PRO A 58 -15.24 22.80 4.21
C PRO A 58 -13.93 22.10 3.85
N ALA A 59 -12.85 22.48 4.52
CA ALA A 59 -11.55 21.81 4.46
C ALA A 59 -11.73 20.32 4.78
N GLN A 60 -11.31 19.46 3.86
CA GLN A 60 -11.43 18.03 3.94
C GLN A 60 -10.43 17.34 3.01
N TRP A 61 -10.45 16.01 2.98
CA TRP A 61 -9.53 15.22 2.16
C TRP A 61 -10.28 14.22 1.31
N SER A 62 -9.77 13.98 0.09
CA SER A 62 -10.27 12.87 -0.72
C SER A 62 -10.02 11.53 -0.04
N ARG A 63 -10.59 10.47 -0.61
CA ARG A 63 -10.14 9.10 -0.32
C ARG A 63 -8.62 8.98 -0.52
N LEU A 64 -7.99 8.19 0.33
CA LEU A 64 -6.59 7.80 0.17
C LEU A 64 -6.50 6.78 -0.95
N VAL A 65 -5.58 6.98 -1.88
CA VAL A 65 -5.20 5.98 -2.87
C VAL A 65 -3.77 5.54 -2.65
N GLY A 66 -3.53 4.25 -2.79
CA GLY A 66 -2.18 3.70 -2.61
C GLY A 66 -1.91 2.50 -3.50
N ARG A 67 -0.62 2.29 -3.78
CA ARG A 67 -0.11 1.17 -4.55
C ARG A 67 1.13 0.63 -3.87
N SER A 68 1.22 -0.69 -3.71
CA SER A 68 2.51 -1.34 -3.53
C SER A 68 3.05 -1.79 -4.88
N HIS A 69 4.32 -1.57 -5.12
CA HIS A 69 4.89 -1.71 -6.45
C HIS A 69 6.40 -1.91 -6.43
N ASN A 70 6.96 -2.19 -7.60
CA ASN A 70 8.39 -2.23 -7.86
C ASN A 70 8.84 -0.95 -8.61
N SER A 71 10.10 -0.88 -9.03
CA SER A 71 10.67 0.32 -9.66
C SER A 71 10.14 0.64 -11.07
N SER A 72 9.41 -0.26 -11.74
CA SER A 72 8.82 0.02 -13.07
C SER A 72 7.59 0.90 -13.00
N TYR A 73 6.95 1.01 -11.84
CA TYR A 73 5.75 1.81 -11.63
C TYR A 73 6.04 3.11 -10.87
N SER A 74 5.27 4.15 -11.18
CA SER A 74 5.26 5.44 -10.49
C SER A 74 3.82 5.93 -10.41
N LEU A 75 3.30 6.19 -9.20
CA LEU A 75 1.98 6.81 -9.02
C LEU A 75 2.02 8.28 -9.44
N PHE A 76 3.05 8.99 -8.97
CA PHE A 76 3.42 10.34 -9.37
C PHE A 76 4.94 10.47 -9.17
N ARG A 77 5.54 11.59 -9.60
CA ARG A 77 6.95 11.90 -9.31
C ARG A 77 7.18 13.40 -9.39
N VAL A 78 7.71 13.96 -8.31
CA VAL A 78 8.14 15.38 -8.28
C VAL A 78 9.15 15.63 -9.40
N GLY A 79 8.97 16.75 -10.11
CA GLY A 79 9.79 17.12 -11.27
C GLY A 79 9.35 16.48 -12.60
N ARG A 80 8.30 15.65 -12.61
CA ARG A 80 7.66 15.13 -13.84
C ARG A 80 6.26 15.73 -14.01
N THR A 81 5.77 15.74 -15.25
CA THR A 81 4.40 16.18 -15.56
C THR A 81 3.39 15.13 -15.11
N ALA A 82 2.26 15.57 -14.56
CA ALA A 82 1.15 14.70 -14.20
C ALA A 82 0.51 14.03 -15.43
N ASN A 83 0.28 12.71 -15.35
CA ASN A 83 -0.52 12.00 -16.34
C ASN A 83 -2.01 12.31 -16.15
N ASP A 84 -2.86 11.85 -17.07
CA ASP A 84 -4.30 12.15 -17.04
C ASP A 84 -5.00 11.59 -15.80
N GLY A 85 -4.57 10.41 -15.33
CA GLY A 85 -5.07 9.81 -14.09
C GLY A 85 -4.79 10.68 -12.86
N LEU A 86 -3.55 11.17 -12.73
CA LEU A 86 -3.17 12.04 -11.63
C LEU A 86 -3.85 13.40 -11.74
N LYS A 87 -3.97 13.97 -12.95
CA LYS A 87 -4.75 15.20 -13.20
C LYS A 87 -6.19 15.07 -12.70
N MET A 88 -6.90 14.03 -13.15
CA MET A 88 -8.28 13.80 -12.74
C MET A 88 -8.41 13.63 -11.23
N PHE A 89 -7.48 12.88 -10.61
CA PHE A 89 -7.45 12.71 -9.17
C PHE A 89 -7.17 14.01 -8.41
N SER A 90 -6.16 14.76 -8.86
CA SER A 90 -5.70 15.96 -8.19
C SER A 90 -6.69 17.10 -8.31
N GLU A 91 -7.52 17.16 -9.37
CA GLU A 91 -8.53 18.22 -9.61
C GLU A 91 -9.95 17.85 -9.13
N THR A 92 -10.35 16.59 -9.24
CA THR A 92 -11.75 16.18 -8.98
C THR A 92 -11.89 15.09 -7.93
N GLY A 93 -10.78 14.47 -7.50
CA GLY A 93 -10.80 13.33 -6.60
C GLY A 93 -11.29 12.03 -7.25
N GLN A 94 -11.52 12.02 -8.57
CA GLN A 94 -11.83 10.79 -9.33
C GLN A 94 -10.59 9.89 -9.42
N THR A 95 -10.78 8.59 -9.25
CA THR A 95 -9.65 7.63 -9.24
C THR A 95 -9.62 6.73 -10.45
N ASP A 96 -10.63 6.76 -11.32
CA ASP A 96 -10.79 5.79 -12.40
C ASP A 96 -9.62 5.86 -13.40
N GLY A 97 -9.10 7.07 -13.65
CA GLY A 97 -7.87 7.24 -14.44
C GLY A 97 -6.57 6.83 -13.74
N LEU A 98 -6.56 6.70 -12.41
CA LEU A 98 -5.46 6.06 -11.68
C LEU A 98 -5.50 4.53 -11.76
N VAL A 99 -6.58 3.98 -12.36
CA VAL A 99 -6.86 2.55 -12.56
C VAL A 99 -6.59 2.11 -14.00
N GLU A 100 -6.01 2.95 -14.85
CA GLU A 100 -5.77 2.60 -16.26
C GLU A 100 -4.94 1.32 -16.49
N ARG A 101 -4.33 0.73 -15.45
CA ARG A 101 -3.58 -0.54 -15.53
C ARG A 101 -3.87 -1.37 -14.27
N GLY A 102 -4.35 -2.60 -14.47
CA GLY A 102 -4.95 -3.43 -13.41
C GLY A 102 -3.96 -3.93 -12.35
N GLN A 103 -4.49 -4.48 -11.25
CA GLN A 103 -3.67 -5.18 -10.24
C GLN A 103 -2.84 -6.29 -10.89
N GLY A 104 -1.51 -6.26 -10.73
CA GLY A 104 -0.59 -7.22 -11.33
C GLY A 104 -0.05 -6.86 -12.71
N GLU A 105 -0.41 -5.70 -13.26
CA GLU A 105 0.18 -5.13 -14.47
C GLU A 105 1.26 -4.09 -14.11
N ASP A 106 2.27 -3.93 -14.99
CA ASP A 106 3.30 -2.86 -14.96
C ASP A 106 4.08 -2.66 -13.65
N GLY A 107 4.15 -3.70 -12.82
CA GLY A 107 4.94 -3.70 -11.59
C GLY A 107 4.19 -3.19 -10.36
N VAL A 108 2.85 -3.17 -10.38
CA VAL A 108 2.01 -3.01 -9.19
C VAL A 108 1.66 -4.38 -8.60
N PHE A 109 1.80 -4.53 -7.29
CA PHE A 109 1.44 -5.76 -6.57
C PHE A 109 0.10 -5.68 -5.86
N ASP A 110 -0.15 -4.60 -5.13
CA ASP A 110 -1.40 -4.36 -4.43
C ASP A 110 -1.91 -2.95 -4.71
N GLN A 111 -3.23 -2.84 -4.87
CA GLN A 111 -3.94 -1.58 -4.96
C GLN A 111 -4.88 -1.50 -3.77
N PHE A 112 -4.66 -0.48 -2.94
CA PHE A 112 -5.40 -0.26 -1.72
C PHE A 112 -5.90 1.17 -1.66
N ASN A 113 -7.00 1.37 -0.96
CA ASN A 113 -7.58 2.68 -0.72
C ASN A 113 -7.90 2.82 0.77
N GLY A 114 -7.99 4.06 1.25
CA GLY A 114 -8.49 4.38 2.58
C GLY A 114 -9.68 5.33 2.49
N PRO A 115 -10.56 5.35 3.52
CA PRO A 115 -11.67 6.29 3.60
C PRO A 115 -11.22 7.76 3.44
N SER A 116 -12.10 8.60 2.91
CA SER A 116 -11.94 10.06 2.94
C SER A 116 -12.04 10.60 4.36
N ILE A 117 -11.44 11.76 4.60
CA ILE A 117 -11.54 12.47 5.88
C ILE A 117 -12.40 13.71 5.64
N PRO A 118 -13.61 13.81 6.20
CA PRO A 118 -14.58 14.88 5.87
C PRO A 118 -14.27 16.24 6.52
N THR A 119 -13.15 16.34 7.24
CA THR A 119 -12.68 17.51 7.99
C THR A 119 -11.20 17.73 7.71
N GLY A 120 -10.69 18.95 7.95
CA GLY A 120 -9.28 19.29 7.70
C GLY A 120 -8.31 18.53 8.60
N GLU A 121 -8.74 18.26 9.85
CA GLU A 121 -8.06 17.37 10.79
C GLU A 121 -8.85 16.09 10.99
N GLY A 122 -8.14 14.99 11.20
CA GLY A 122 -8.71 13.66 11.33
C GLY A 122 -7.73 12.57 10.91
N HIS A 123 -8.22 11.34 10.84
CA HIS A 123 -7.39 10.20 10.49
C HIS A 123 -8.09 9.24 9.52
N SER A 124 -7.29 8.48 8.79
CA SER A 124 -7.74 7.41 7.90
C SER A 124 -6.80 6.22 8.03
N GLU A 125 -7.34 5.01 8.00
CA GLU A 125 -6.55 3.78 8.10
C GLU A 125 -6.86 2.83 6.95
N THR A 126 -5.83 2.11 6.51
CA THR A 126 -5.97 1.02 5.55
C THR A 126 -4.84 0.01 5.74
N GLN A 127 -4.97 -1.16 5.12
CA GLN A 127 -3.94 -2.19 5.09
C GLN A 127 -3.56 -2.52 3.66
N PHE A 128 -2.31 -2.91 3.47
CA PHE A 128 -1.81 -3.28 2.15
C PHE A 128 -0.72 -4.34 2.23
N PHE A 129 -0.53 -5.03 1.12
CA PHE A 129 0.43 -6.11 0.97
C PHE A 129 1.67 -5.65 0.20
N VAL A 130 2.83 -6.14 0.60
CA VAL A 130 4.11 -5.99 -0.11
C VAL A 130 4.83 -7.34 -0.16
N ASN A 131 5.73 -7.52 -1.13
CA ASN A 131 6.56 -8.72 -1.23
C ASN A 131 8.00 -8.37 -1.65
N GLY A 132 8.90 -9.36 -1.65
CA GLY A 132 10.31 -9.11 -1.97
C GLY A 132 10.59 -8.54 -3.38
N ASN A 133 9.64 -8.67 -4.33
CA ASN A 133 9.74 -8.05 -5.66
C ASN A 133 9.10 -6.65 -5.72
N HIS A 134 8.20 -6.31 -4.79
CA HIS A 134 7.41 -5.08 -4.78
C HIS A 134 7.50 -4.43 -3.41
N THR A 135 8.69 -3.90 -3.15
CA THR A 135 9.10 -3.39 -1.84
C THR A 135 8.79 -1.91 -1.63
N LYS A 136 8.22 -1.24 -2.65
CA LYS A 136 7.93 0.19 -2.64
C LYS A 136 6.44 0.43 -2.42
N VAL A 137 6.11 1.54 -1.78
CA VAL A 137 4.73 2.02 -1.64
C VAL A 137 4.64 3.47 -2.11
N SER A 138 3.59 3.77 -2.86
CA SER A 138 3.21 5.15 -3.19
C SER A 138 1.78 5.40 -2.74
N VAL A 139 1.52 6.60 -2.21
CA VAL A 139 0.19 7.01 -1.73
C VAL A 139 -0.10 8.46 -2.09
N ALA A 140 -1.38 8.81 -2.30
CA ALA A 140 -1.81 10.17 -2.56
C ALA A 140 -3.20 10.47 -1.95
N MET A 141 -3.43 11.72 -1.58
CA MET A 141 -4.69 12.30 -1.12
C MET A 141 -4.83 13.71 -1.67
N ARG A 142 -5.94 14.04 -2.34
CA ARG A 142 -6.24 15.41 -2.78
C ARG A 142 -6.64 16.27 -1.58
N ILE A 143 -6.16 17.51 -1.58
CA ILE A 143 -6.59 18.58 -0.66
C ILE A 143 -7.93 19.12 -1.19
N VAL A 144 -8.96 19.18 -0.36
CA VAL A 144 -10.31 19.57 -0.81
C VAL A 144 -10.83 20.73 0.06
N PRO A 145 -11.26 21.86 -0.54
CA PRO A 145 -11.14 22.20 -1.95
C PRO A 145 -9.71 22.63 -2.30
N SER A 146 -9.31 22.40 -3.55
CA SER A 146 -8.10 22.97 -4.14
C SER A 146 -8.20 22.96 -5.66
N PRO A 147 -7.37 23.73 -6.38
CA PRO A 147 -7.24 23.64 -7.83
C PRO A 147 -6.81 22.23 -8.24
N ASP A 148 -5.55 21.87 -7.98
CA ASP A 148 -4.96 20.58 -8.32
C ASP A 148 -3.98 20.08 -7.22
N TRP A 149 -4.20 20.52 -5.97
CA TRP A 149 -3.27 20.27 -4.88
C TRP A 149 -3.53 18.93 -4.19
N PHE A 150 -2.44 18.25 -3.84
CA PHE A 150 -2.49 16.95 -3.17
C PHE A 150 -1.33 16.77 -2.20
N VAL A 151 -1.38 15.73 -1.39
CA VAL A 151 -0.27 15.23 -0.58
C VAL A 151 -0.01 13.79 -0.96
N GLY A 152 1.22 13.33 -0.80
CA GLY A 152 1.54 11.95 -1.10
C GLY A 152 2.98 11.57 -0.80
N LEU A 153 3.24 10.27 -0.86
CA LEU A 153 4.58 9.69 -0.82
C LEU A 153 4.78 8.91 -2.11
N ASP A 154 5.95 9.08 -2.71
CA ASP A 154 6.32 8.43 -3.96
C ASP A 154 7.42 7.41 -3.71
N SER A 155 7.14 6.15 -4.07
CA SER A 155 8.11 5.06 -4.17
C SER A 155 8.90 4.78 -2.87
N LEU A 156 8.24 4.94 -1.71
CA LEU A 156 8.83 4.74 -0.40
C LEU A 156 9.27 3.28 -0.21
N GLN A 157 10.55 3.09 0.07
CA GLN A 157 11.15 1.77 0.23
C GLN A 157 10.92 1.21 1.64
N LEU A 158 10.12 0.13 1.76
CA LEU A 158 9.78 -0.53 3.03
C LEU A 158 10.67 -1.74 3.38
N CYS A 159 11.46 -2.23 2.41
CA CYS A 159 12.49 -3.22 2.67
C CYS A 159 13.88 -2.67 2.31
N ARG A 160 14.83 -2.70 3.23
CA ARG A 160 16.20 -2.19 3.04
C ARG A 160 17.19 -3.24 3.50
N THR A 161 18.22 -3.50 2.69
CA THR A 161 19.29 -4.46 3.00
C THR A 161 18.78 -5.82 3.49
N GLY A 162 17.69 -6.30 2.86
CA GLY A 162 17.06 -7.58 3.21
C GLY A 162 16.06 -7.55 4.37
N TYR A 163 15.88 -6.42 5.05
CA TYR A 163 15.02 -6.30 6.23
C TYR A 163 13.79 -5.41 5.97
N TRP A 164 12.64 -5.88 6.44
CA TRP A 164 11.37 -5.13 6.39
C TRP A 164 11.21 -4.20 7.59
N VAL A 165 11.01 -2.92 7.34
CA VAL A 165 10.88 -1.86 8.35
C VAL A 165 9.67 -2.14 9.27
N ASP A 166 9.87 -2.17 10.59
CA ASP A 166 8.78 -2.46 11.55
C ASP A 166 7.79 -1.31 11.68
N SER A 167 8.30 -0.08 11.80
CA SER A 167 7.49 1.12 11.85
C SER A 167 8.21 2.30 11.21
N LEU A 168 7.45 3.20 10.58
CA LEU A 168 7.98 4.38 9.93
C LEU A 168 6.95 5.51 9.97
N SER A 169 7.39 6.73 10.28
CA SER A 169 6.55 7.92 10.31
C SER A 169 7.16 8.97 9.39
N ILE A 170 6.37 9.49 8.45
CA ILE A 170 6.81 10.48 7.47
C ILE A 170 5.81 11.63 7.43
N GLN A 171 6.31 12.84 7.63
CA GLN A 171 5.55 14.06 7.41
C GLN A 171 5.57 14.43 5.92
N ALA A 172 4.42 14.81 5.38
CA ALA A 172 4.26 15.21 4.00
C ALA A 172 3.86 16.69 3.89
N ARG A 173 4.32 17.30 2.79
CA ARG A 173 4.04 18.68 2.40
C ARG A 173 3.05 18.70 1.23
N PRO A 174 2.29 19.79 1.04
CA PRO A 174 1.43 19.95 -0.12
C PRO A 174 2.24 19.95 -1.42
N LEU A 175 1.65 19.38 -2.47
CA LEU A 175 2.18 19.27 -3.82
C LEU A 175 1.17 19.91 -4.78
N ASP A 176 1.70 20.57 -5.79
CA ASP A 176 0.98 21.09 -6.94
C ASP A 176 1.14 20.10 -8.10
N ALA A 177 0.06 19.72 -8.78
CA ALA A 177 0.11 18.75 -9.88
C ALA A 177 0.58 19.38 -11.20
N GLY A 178 0.52 20.71 -11.32
CA GLY A 178 0.89 21.48 -12.49
C GLY A 178 -0.17 21.46 -13.60
N THR A 179 -1.44 21.22 -13.27
CA THR A 179 -2.55 21.06 -14.23
C THR A 179 -3.63 22.13 -14.10
N ASP A 180 -3.72 22.82 -12.97
CA ASP A 180 -4.57 24.00 -12.77
C ASP A 180 -3.76 25.16 -12.15
N SER A 181 -4.03 26.39 -12.57
CA SER A 181 -3.29 27.62 -12.19
C SER A 181 -4.01 28.43 -11.12
N GLY A 182 -5.06 27.89 -10.49
CA GLY A 182 -5.75 28.53 -9.38
C GLY A 182 -4.82 28.86 -8.21
N PHE A 183 -4.94 30.06 -7.65
CA PHE A 183 -4.08 30.52 -6.55
C PHE A 183 -4.61 30.14 -5.17
N THR A 184 -5.92 29.94 -5.04
CA THR A 184 -6.58 29.72 -3.75
C THR A 184 -7.29 28.38 -3.69
N PHE A 185 -7.55 27.87 -2.48
CA PHE A 185 -8.32 26.64 -2.27
C PHE A 185 -9.62 26.58 -3.08
N THR A 186 -10.31 27.72 -3.23
CA THR A 186 -11.61 27.83 -3.89
C THR A 186 -11.55 28.57 -5.23
N ALA A 187 -10.36 28.69 -5.83
CA ALA A 187 -10.21 29.32 -7.14
C ALA A 187 -11.06 28.59 -8.20
N PRO A 188 -11.66 29.33 -9.15
CA PRO A 188 -12.30 28.69 -10.30
C PRO A 188 -11.25 27.92 -11.11
N ASN A 189 -11.69 26.85 -11.77
CA ASN A 189 -10.83 26.03 -12.62
C ASN A 189 -10.17 26.87 -13.71
N TRP A 190 -8.84 26.89 -13.73
CA TRP A 190 -8.02 27.62 -14.69
C TRP A 190 -6.90 26.71 -15.21
N PRO A 191 -7.13 25.97 -16.31
CA PRO A 191 -6.18 24.95 -16.78
C PRO A 191 -4.79 25.51 -17.07
N THR A 192 -3.76 24.80 -16.61
CA THR A 192 -2.35 25.14 -16.86
C THR A 192 -1.90 24.58 -18.21
N GLU A 193 -1.61 25.47 -19.16
CA GLU A 193 -1.15 25.12 -20.51
C GLU A 193 0.18 25.79 -20.89
N PRO A 194 1.24 25.02 -21.22
CA PRO A 194 1.36 23.56 -21.10
C PRO A 194 1.40 23.11 -19.63
N ARG A 195 1.05 21.85 -19.36
CA ARG A 195 1.14 21.28 -18.00
C ARG A 195 2.54 21.48 -17.43
N GLN A 196 2.59 21.94 -16.19
CA GLN A 196 3.82 22.08 -15.44
C GLN A 196 4.23 20.77 -14.77
N LYS A 197 5.43 20.77 -14.18
CA LYS A 197 5.94 19.63 -13.43
C LYS A 197 5.36 19.64 -12.02
N ILE A 198 5.05 18.46 -11.51
CA ILE A 198 4.67 18.27 -10.11
C ILE A 198 5.73 18.88 -9.22
N SER A 199 5.34 19.74 -8.28
CA SER A 199 6.28 20.48 -7.43
C SER A 199 5.76 20.60 -6.01
N TYR A 200 6.68 20.81 -5.06
CA TYR A 200 6.29 21.10 -3.68
C TYR A 200 5.77 22.53 -3.57
N ILE A 201 4.64 22.67 -2.90
CA ILE A 201 4.16 23.96 -2.42
C ILE A 201 4.90 24.25 -1.11
N THR A 202 5.46 25.44 -1.00
CA THR A 202 6.24 25.91 0.14
C THR A 202 5.67 27.23 0.66
N SER A 203 6.15 27.68 1.82
CA SER A 203 5.71 28.95 2.41
C SER A 203 6.06 30.16 1.54
N GLN A 204 7.04 30.04 0.63
CA GLN A 204 7.56 31.13 -0.20
C GLN A 204 7.32 30.91 -1.70
N ASN A 205 6.94 29.70 -2.14
CA ASN A 205 6.69 29.37 -3.53
C ASN A 205 5.43 28.50 -3.68
N PRO A 206 4.45 28.91 -4.52
CA PRO A 206 4.47 30.08 -5.41
C PRO A 206 4.41 31.43 -4.67
N SER A 207 5.24 32.39 -5.09
CA SER A 207 5.48 33.67 -4.41
C SER A 207 4.46 34.75 -4.77
N HIS A 208 3.19 34.51 -4.47
CA HIS A 208 2.11 35.49 -4.72
C HIS A 208 1.28 35.70 -3.45
N PRO A 209 0.94 36.95 -3.07
CA PRO A 209 0.19 37.23 -1.84
C PRO A 209 -1.16 36.50 -1.75
N ALA A 210 -1.82 36.25 -2.87
CA ALA A 210 -3.09 35.53 -2.89
C ALA A 210 -2.96 34.01 -2.69
N ASN A 211 -1.77 33.42 -2.84
CA ASN A 211 -1.60 31.97 -2.74
C ASN A 211 -1.90 31.47 -1.33
N SER A 212 -2.72 30.43 -1.22
CA SER A 212 -3.21 29.96 0.08
C SER A 212 -2.11 29.47 1.02
N PHE A 213 -1.05 28.88 0.48
CA PHE A 213 0.11 28.43 1.27
C PHE A 213 1.28 29.43 1.30
N TYR A 214 1.07 30.68 0.87
CA TYR A 214 2.12 31.70 0.93
C TYR A 214 2.14 32.41 2.31
N TYR A 215 3.15 32.06 3.11
CA TYR A 215 3.44 32.57 4.46
C TYR A 215 4.88 33.10 4.47
N PRO A 216 5.12 34.34 4.00
CA PRO A 216 6.48 34.86 3.77
C PRO A 216 7.35 34.93 5.04
N GLU A 217 6.71 35.03 6.20
CA GLU A 217 7.39 35.08 7.50
C GLU A 217 7.83 33.68 8.00
N GLN A 218 7.33 32.60 7.39
CA GLN A 218 7.67 31.24 7.75
C GLN A 218 8.77 30.68 6.84
N GLN A 219 9.81 30.10 7.45
CA GLN A 219 10.88 29.45 6.70
C GLN A 219 10.40 28.17 6.00
N GLU A 220 9.53 27.40 6.67
CA GLU A 220 8.93 26.19 6.12
C GLU A 220 7.47 26.08 6.58
N LEU A 221 6.63 25.41 5.78
CA LEU A 221 5.27 25.07 6.20
C LEU A 221 5.29 23.98 7.27
N PRO A 222 4.41 24.04 8.28
CA PRO A 222 4.11 22.91 9.13
C PRO A 222 3.72 21.66 8.31
N ALA A 223 3.90 20.47 8.89
CA ALA A 223 3.42 19.24 8.26
C ALA A 223 1.89 19.26 8.17
N ILE A 224 1.35 19.11 6.97
CA ILE A 224 -0.10 19.08 6.76
C ILE A 224 -0.67 17.66 6.92
N VAL A 225 0.15 16.63 6.71
CA VAL A 225 -0.19 15.20 6.90
C VAL A 225 1.00 14.42 7.45
N THR A 226 0.73 13.44 8.30
CA THR A 226 1.68 12.42 8.75
C THR A 226 1.21 11.04 8.32
N PHE A 227 2.06 10.32 7.56
CA PHE A 227 1.86 8.93 7.18
C PHE A 227 2.65 8.02 8.11
N ARG A 228 1.96 7.08 8.77
CA ARG A 228 2.56 6.10 9.67
C ARG A 228 2.33 4.69 9.14
N PHE A 229 3.41 3.96 8.94
CA PHE A 229 3.42 2.58 8.48
C PHE A 229 3.78 1.67 9.64
N TYR A 230 3.01 0.61 9.84
CA TYR A 230 3.26 -0.42 10.85
C TYR A 230 3.24 -1.78 10.21
N LYS A 231 4.32 -2.54 10.33
CA LYS A 231 4.37 -3.93 9.90
C LYS A 231 3.52 -4.76 10.86
N ILE A 232 2.47 -5.37 10.32
CA ILE A 232 1.51 -6.17 11.11
C ILE A 232 1.97 -7.62 11.16
N LYS A 233 2.19 -8.23 10.00
CA LYS A 233 2.51 -9.66 9.87
C LYS A 233 3.42 -9.92 8.68
N LEU A 234 4.18 -11.01 8.79
CA LEU A 234 5.05 -11.54 7.75
C LEU A 234 4.71 -13.01 7.55
N TYR A 235 4.53 -13.41 6.30
CA TYR A 235 4.15 -14.75 5.88
C TYR A 235 5.20 -15.31 4.92
N GLN A 236 5.59 -16.55 5.13
CA GLN A 236 6.42 -17.30 4.18
C GLN A 236 5.54 -17.98 3.15
N LEU A 237 5.74 -17.69 1.88
CA LEU A 237 5.09 -18.34 0.76
C LEU A 237 5.78 -19.71 0.57
N SER A 238 5.18 -20.78 1.08
CA SER A 238 5.78 -22.12 1.00
C SER A 238 5.95 -22.57 -0.46
N LYS A 239 7.13 -23.08 -0.81
CA LYS A 239 7.35 -23.83 -2.06
C LYS A 239 6.71 -25.21 -1.89
N ASN A 240 5.82 -25.57 -2.83
CA ASN A 240 5.05 -26.81 -2.92
C ASN A 240 5.55 -27.96 -2.02
N VAL A 241 4.78 -28.32 -0.99
CA VAL A 241 4.87 -29.65 -0.39
C VAL A 241 4.28 -30.63 -1.41
N ASN A 242 5.11 -31.44 -2.06
CA ASN A 242 4.63 -32.61 -2.80
C ASN A 242 4.19 -33.65 -1.77
N LEU A 243 2.91 -33.64 -1.39
CA LEU A 243 2.31 -34.74 -0.65
C LEU A 243 2.14 -35.94 -1.61
N PRO A 244 2.72 -37.11 -1.33
CA PRO A 244 2.34 -38.33 -2.01
C PRO A 244 0.92 -38.68 -1.56
N LEU A 245 -0.02 -38.74 -2.51
CA LEU A 245 -1.36 -39.25 -2.28
C LEU A 245 -1.27 -40.77 -2.02
N GLY A 246 -1.24 -41.16 -0.75
CA GLY A 246 -1.57 -42.51 -0.30
C GLY A 246 -3.09 -42.66 -0.16
N ASN A 247 -3.62 -43.80 -0.62
CA ASN A 247 -5.05 -44.09 -0.70
C ASN A 247 -5.75 -44.19 0.67
N ASN A 248 -7.02 -43.77 0.67
CA ASN A 248 -8.13 -44.12 1.57
C ASN A 248 -8.03 -43.74 3.08
N HIS A 249 -8.66 -42.62 3.47
CA HIS A 249 -9.84 -42.64 4.35
C HIS A 249 -10.51 -41.26 4.47
N VAL A 250 -11.83 -41.26 4.64
CA VAL A 250 -12.70 -40.09 4.81
C VAL A 250 -12.86 -39.79 6.31
N LEU A 251 -12.57 -38.56 6.75
CA LEU A 251 -13.47 -37.60 7.43
C LEU A 251 -12.69 -36.52 8.20
N ALA A 252 -13.38 -35.39 8.36
CA ALA A 252 -12.96 -34.10 8.87
C ALA A 252 -12.36 -34.09 10.28
N HIS A 253 -11.35 -33.25 10.51
CA HIS A 253 -11.46 -32.10 11.42
C HIS A 253 -10.25 -31.17 11.29
N ASN A 254 -10.48 -29.91 11.68
CA ASN A 254 -9.45 -28.98 12.10
C ASN A 254 -8.40 -29.71 12.94
N ASP A 255 -7.12 -29.56 12.62
CA ASP A 255 -6.12 -29.20 13.62
C ASP A 255 -4.79 -28.85 12.95
N LEU A 256 -4.27 -27.67 13.31
CA LEU A 256 -2.88 -27.29 13.15
C LEU A 256 -2.04 -28.27 14.00
N VAL A 257 -1.23 -29.11 13.36
CA VAL A 257 -0.22 -29.89 14.08
C VAL A 257 1.16 -29.64 13.48
N ILE A 258 1.96 -28.95 14.29
CA ILE A 258 3.41 -28.84 14.21
C ILE A 258 3.98 -30.23 14.45
N ALA A 259 4.79 -30.77 13.52
CA ALA A 259 5.52 -32.02 13.73
C ALA A 259 7.03 -31.75 13.77
N ARG A 260 7.60 -32.03 14.94
CA ARG A 260 9.04 -32.12 15.23
C ARG A 260 9.59 -33.47 14.72
N GLN A 261 10.91 -33.47 14.58
CA GLN A 261 11.83 -34.61 14.45
C GLN A 261 11.42 -35.79 15.36
N ASP A 262 11.51 -37.03 14.86
CA ASP A 262 12.26 -38.15 15.46
C ASP A 262 12.12 -39.45 14.64
N ASP A 263 13.28 -40.04 14.35
CA ASP A 263 13.66 -41.46 14.34
C ASP A 263 13.17 -42.54 13.33
N ILE A 264 14.17 -43.39 13.00
CA ILE A 264 14.16 -44.77 12.46
C ILE A 264 13.92 -44.90 10.93
N SER A 265 14.56 -45.80 10.18
CA SER A 265 15.94 -46.28 10.00
C SER A 265 15.85 -47.30 8.84
N ASN A 266 16.96 -47.43 8.09
CA ASN A 266 17.45 -48.63 7.43
C ASN A 266 16.69 -49.35 6.27
N ASP A 267 17.46 -49.44 5.19
CA ASP A 267 17.70 -50.63 4.35
C ASP A 267 16.66 -51.00 3.26
N VAL A 268 17.05 -50.82 1.99
CA VAL A 268 17.70 -51.86 1.15
C VAL A 268 17.79 -51.34 -0.29
N VAL A 269 19.01 -51.28 -0.82
CA VAL A 269 19.36 -51.25 -2.26
C VAL A 269 19.90 -52.65 -2.58
N PRO A 270 19.48 -53.34 -3.66
CA PRO A 270 20.23 -53.33 -4.94
C PRO A 270 19.33 -53.55 -6.18
N SER A 271 19.69 -53.38 -7.45
CA SER A 271 20.80 -52.81 -8.21
C SER A 271 20.40 -52.96 -9.69
N ILE A 272 21.25 -52.47 -10.59
CA ILE A 272 21.49 -52.96 -11.97
C ILE A 272 20.80 -52.17 -13.09
N VAL A 273 21.58 -51.17 -13.49
CA VAL A 273 21.80 -50.57 -14.82
C VAL A 273 21.36 -51.40 -16.02
N ARG A 274 20.65 -50.78 -16.95
CA ARG A 274 20.80 -51.03 -18.39
C ARG A 274 20.89 -49.71 -19.15
N ASP A 275 21.87 -49.70 -20.04
CA ASP A 275 22.24 -48.68 -21.01
C ASP A 275 21.07 -48.18 -21.85
N HIS A 276 21.05 -46.88 -22.13
CA HIS A 276 20.41 -46.36 -23.34
C HIS A 276 21.25 -45.25 -23.97
N GLN A 277 21.81 -45.60 -25.13
CA GLN A 277 22.34 -44.68 -26.12
C GLN A 277 21.27 -43.68 -26.60
N GLN A 278 21.74 -42.45 -26.74
CA GLN A 278 21.37 -41.37 -27.69
C GLN A 278 19.96 -41.30 -28.31
N SER A 279 19.46 -40.05 -28.29
CA SER A 279 18.57 -39.41 -29.26
C SER A 279 17.07 -39.41 -28.94
N ARG A 280 16.59 -38.27 -28.41
CA ARG A 280 15.71 -37.31 -29.12
C ARG A 280 15.22 -36.23 -28.16
N ARG A 281 15.33 -34.97 -28.57
CA ARG A 281 14.74 -33.79 -27.89
C ARG A 281 13.23 -34.00 -27.77
N ALA A 282 12.75 -34.37 -26.58
CA ALA A 282 11.33 -34.33 -26.26
C ALA A 282 10.90 -32.87 -26.10
N GLY A 283 10.14 -32.35 -27.07
CA GLY A 283 9.51 -31.04 -26.98
C GLY A 283 8.71 -30.93 -25.68
N LYS A 284 9.02 -29.92 -24.86
CA LYS A 284 8.20 -29.58 -23.68
C LYS A 284 6.78 -29.29 -24.16
N SER A 285 5.87 -30.22 -23.93
CA SER A 285 4.42 -30.03 -24.05
C SER A 285 4.04 -28.72 -23.34
N LYS A 286 3.75 -27.66 -24.13
CA LYS A 286 3.19 -26.40 -23.61
C LYS A 286 1.77 -26.70 -23.14
N ARG A 287 1.64 -27.15 -21.89
CA ARG A 287 0.34 -27.41 -21.25
C ARG A 287 -0.52 -26.15 -21.32
N ARG A 288 -1.76 -26.28 -21.80
CA ARG A 288 -2.69 -25.15 -22.06
C ARG A 288 -2.91 -24.28 -20.82
N PRO A 289 -3.07 -22.95 -20.97
CA PRO A 289 -3.43 -22.04 -19.88
C PRO A 289 -4.71 -22.49 -19.19
N VAL A 290 -4.76 -22.36 -17.86
CA VAL A 290 -5.95 -22.66 -17.05
C VAL A 290 -6.42 -21.37 -16.40
N PRO A 291 -7.58 -20.83 -16.78
CA PRO A 291 -8.11 -19.62 -16.19
C PRO A 291 -8.58 -19.86 -14.75
N CYS A 292 -8.61 -18.80 -13.95
CA CYS A 292 -9.23 -18.85 -12.65
C CYS A 292 -10.74 -19.14 -12.76
N ARG A 293 -11.26 -19.96 -11.85
CA ARG A 293 -12.70 -20.17 -11.66
C ARG A 293 -13.07 -19.74 -10.25
N VAL A 294 -14.13 -18.96 -10.13
CA VAL A 294 -14.71 -18.48 -8.86
C VAL A 294 -16.08 -19.10 -8.67
N THR A 295 -16.56 -19.12 -7.42
CA THR A 295 -17.94 -19.49 -7.10
C THR A 295 -18.91 -18.45 -7.65
N GLU A 296 -20.18 -18.78 -7.62
CA GLU A 296 -21.23 -17.76 -7.68
C GLU A 296 -21.09 -16.80 -6.50
N TRP A 297 -21.70 -15.62 -6.67
CA TRP A 297 -21.78 -14.63 -5.62
C TRP A 297 -22.64 -15.12 -4.46
N SER A 298 -22.25 -14.76 -3.24
CA SER A 298 -23.17 -14.82 -2.11
C SER A 298 -24.36 -13.89 -2.35
N SER A 299 -25.43 -14.14 -1.62
CA SER A 299 -26.46 -13.12 -1.42
C SER A 299 -25.84 -11.82 -0.90
N TRP A 300 -26.47 -10.70 -1.23
CA TRP A 300 -26.12 -9.41 -0.66
C TRP A 300 -26.31 -9.43 0.86
N SER A 301 -25.39 -8.77 1.58
CA SER A 301 -25.58 -8.47 3.00
C SER A 301 -26.81 -7.58 3.19
N ALA A 302 -27.30 -7.52 4.42
CA ALA A 302 -28.17 -6.43 4.81
C ALA A 302 -27.50 -5.08 4.55
N CYS A 303 -28.30 -4.04 4.32
CA CYS A 303 -27.80 -2.69 4.19
C CYS A 303 -27.11 -2.28 5.50
N SER A 304 -26.00 -1.54 5.42
CA SER A 304 -25.26 -1.08 6.60
C SER A 304 -26.07 -0.18 7.52
N VAL A 305 -27.18 0.38 7.03
CA VAL A 305 -28.11 1.24 7.78
C VAL A 305 -29.54 0.71 7.67
N SER A 306 -30.35 0.97 8.70
CA SER A 306 -31.77 0.63 8.72
C SER A 306 -32.66 1.70 8.06
N CYS A 307 -32.16 2.94 7.92
CA CYS A 307 -32.80 4.02 7.18
C CYS A 307 -31.71 4.92 6.59
N GLY A 308 -31.96 5.51 5.42
CA GLY A 308 -31.01 6.37 4.73
C GLY A 308 -30.12 5.60 3.75
N ILE A 309 -29.16 6.30 3.16
CA ILE A 309 -28.26 5.69 2.17
C ILE A 309 -27.15 4.95 2.92
N GLY A 310 -27.10 3.63 2.73
CA GLY A 310 -26.03 2.76 3.23
C GLY A 310 -25.44 1.91 2.12
N GLU A 311 -24.68 0.91 2.53
CA GLU A 311 -23.90 0.06 1.63
C GLU A 311 -24.18 -1.42 1.94
N ALA A 312 -24.36 -2.22 0.89
CA ALA A 312 -24.52 -3.67 0.97
C ALA A 312 -23.38 -4.34 0.22
N SER A 313 -22.82 -5.39 0.80
CA SER A 313 -21.67 -6.12 0.27
C SER A 313 -22.04 -7.56 -0.08
N ARG A 314 -21.36 -8.14 -1.07
CA ARG A 314 -21.40 -9.58 -1.34
C ARG A 314 -20.01 -10.10 -1.64
N SER A 315 -19.82 -11.40 -1.46
CA SER A 315 -18.53 -12.04 -1.68
C SER A 315 -18.66 -13.33 -2.48
N ARG A 316 -17.59 -13.71 -3.18
CA ARG A 316 -17.43 -15.01 -3.83
C ARG A 316 -16.02 -15.52 -3.57
N ARG A 317 -15.81 -16.82 -3.73
CA ARG A 317 -14.52 -17.46 -3.41
C ARG A 317 -13.90 -18.04 -4.67
N VAL A 318 -12.58 -18.23 -4.64
CA VAL A 318 -11.88 -18.89 -5.73
C VAL A 318 -12.10 -20.40 -5.62
N MET A 319 -12.68 -21.01 -6.65
CA MET A 319 -12.77 -22.48 -6.78
C MET A 319 -11.49 -23.07 -7.35
N LYS A 320 -10.85 -22.34 -8.27
CA LYS A 320 -9.60 -22.77 -8.92
C LYS A 320 -8.77 -21.57 -9.28
N LEU A 321 -7.54 -21.50 -8.77
CA LEU A 321 -6.58 -20.45 -9.16
C LEU A 321 -6.10 -20.64 -10.61
N SER A 322 -5.71 -19.53 -11.23
CA SER A 322 -5.17 -19.54 -12.59
C SER A 322 -3.80 -20.21 -12.65
N ARG A 323 -3.49 -20.90 -13.75
CA ARG A 323 -2.20 -21.56 -13.97
C ARG A 323 -1.74 -21.41 -15.41
N ARG A 324 -0.41 -21.44 -15.62
CA ARG A 324 0.23 -21.48 -16.95
C ARG A 324 -0.18 -20.31 -17.85
N GLY A 325 -0.23 -19.10 -17.29
CA GLY A 325 -0.64 -17.89 -17.99
C GLY A 325 -2.15 -17.80 -18.28
N GLY A 326 -2.99 -18.53 -17.53
CA GLY A 326 -4.44 -18.37 -17.60
C GLY A 326 -4.91 -17.11 -16.88
N ARG A 327 -6.08 -16.60 -17.27
CA ARG A 327 -6.67 -15.36 -16.72
C ARG A 327 -6.76 -15.39 -15.19
N PRO A 328 -6.35 -14.31 -14.48
CA PRO A 328 -6.40 -14.24 -13.02
C PRO A 328 -7.84 -14.24 -12.50
N CYS A 329 -7.99 -14.37 -11.18
CA CYS A 329 -9.30 -14.37 -10.56
C CYS A 329 -9.91 -12.97 -10.61
N PRO A 330 -11.20 -12.84 -10.98
CA PRO A 330 -11.90 -11.57 -10.90
C PRO A 330 -12.17 -11.19 -9.44
N SER A 331 -12.61 -9.94 -9.19
CA SER A 331 -12.88 -9.42 -7.84
C SER A 331 -13.75 -10.36 -7.00
N LEU A 332 -13.34 -10.59 -5.76
CA LEU A 332 -13.99 -11.54 -4.85
C LEU A 332 -14.98 -10.89 -3.89
N ALA A 333 -15.00 -9.56 -3.84
CA ALA A 333 -15.93 -8.76 -3.09
C ALA A 333 -16.51 -7.67 -3.99
N GLU A 334 -17.75 -7.32 -3.74
CA GLU A 334 -18.46 -6.26 -4.46
C GLU A 334 -19.37 -5.53 -3.48
N THR A 335 -19.50 -4.23 -3.68
CA THR A 335 -20.34 -3.36 -2.86
C THR A 335 -21.26 -2.51 -3.71
N LYS A 336 -22.46 -2.23 -3.18
CA LYS A 336 -23.46 -1.36 -3.80
C LYS A 336 -24.13 -0.47 -2.76
N TRP A 337 -24.62 0.68 -3.21
CA TRP A 337 -25.51 1.52 -2.42
C TRP A 337 -26.86 0.83 -2.21
N CYS A 338 -27.45 1.05 -1.04
CA CYS A 338 -28.77 0.58 -0.64
C CYS A 338 -29.47 1.59 0.27
N GLY A 339 -30.79 1.43 0.43
CA GLY A 339 -31.61 2.34 1.23
C GLY A 339 -32.10 3.56 0.44
N GLU A 340 -33.00 4.33 1.06
CA GLU A 340 -33.66 5.49 0.45
C GLU A 340 -33.61 6.68 1.40
N HIS A 341 -33.45 7.89 0.84
CA HIS A 341 -33.33 9.11 1.64
C HIS A 341 -34.64 9.49 2.36
N THR A 342 -35.78 9.09 1.82
CA THR A 342 -37.13 9.50 2.20
C THR A 342 -37.66 8.86 3.49
N ASP A 343 -37.08 7.75 3.95
CA ASP A 343 -37.58 6.95 5.09
C ASP A 343 -36.83 7.17 6.42
N CYS A 344 -36.03 8.23 6.54
CA CYS A 344 -35.37 8.57 7.80
C CYS A 344 -36.24 9.50 8.66
N PRO A 345 -36.47 9.20 9.96
CA PRO A 345 -37.04 10.19 10.86
C PRO A 345 -36.14 11.44 10.91
N GLN A 346 -36.74 12.64 10.85
CA GLN A 346 -36.10 13.99 10.76
C GLN A 346 -34.93 14.26 11.73
N ARG A 347 -34.77 13.43 12.75
CA ARG A 347 -33.75 13.47 13.80
C ARG A 347 -32.52 12.59 13.52
N PHE A 348 -32.46 11.91 12.38
CA PHE A 348 -31.32 11.10 11.97
C PHE A 348 -30.14 11.95 11.48
N PHE A 349 -30.42 13.10 10.88
CA PHE A 349 -29.42 14.11 10.50
C PHE A 349 -29.39 15.22 11.55
N LYS A 350 -28.86 14.93 12.74
CA LYS A 350 -28.47 15.99 13.68
C LYS A 350 -27.07 16.47 13.28
N TRP A 351 -27.03 17.62 12.64
CA TRP A 351 -25.82 18.38 12.31
C TRP A 351 -25.19 18.96 13.56
#